data_AF-A0A4R7D5X8-F1
#
_entry.id   AF-A0A4R7D5X8-F1
#
_cell.length_a   1.000
_cell.length_b   1.000
_cell.length_c   1.000
_cell.angle_alpha   90.00
_cell.angle_beta   90.00
_cell.angle_gamma   90.00
#
_symmetry.space_group_name_H-M   'P 1'
#
loop_
_entity.id
_entity.type
_entity.pdbx_description
1 polymer ?
#
loop_
_entity_poly.entity_id
_entity_poly.type
_entity_poly.pdbx_seq_one_letter_code
_entity_poly.pdbx_strand_id
1 'polypeptide(L)'
;MKPILSFLCCLMGSISIAQNLNDRVVHNDPPTYRELSGVHAGAGKMGFTQLIGSNDMATNFLYLHSGLIHPKSGIGHHFHHTIEEMYVILDGEAEFTINGRTSKIKGPALVPCKLGDSHGIYNTSSKPLKWLNFAVSEVKAQGDAFDLNDDLVSSKTDEIPTFVASRLDKNQLKPNDKVYKGQGVLFNRILRPDVFRTDWHHVDHLVVPSGSNTEKRQLEGVEEVYYVINGGGDVTVGSESTTVKKDDSFYAGLGEEISWTSSGNDNLEILVIGIAASKDSGLIVKPLEKPKAMTLQMDFVVDKKNAVAFEKMYYSIYVPAMVVQDGYLSSKLLRLFSNDLAKEIQAEPTAFNYQIQISFDTEENRRKWVASEQHQIAWPAASGLAKEFKWRGYDVMGDDVRKP
;
A
#
# COMPACT_ATOMS: atom_id res chain seq x y z
N MET A 1 -36.08 49.48 -7.06
CA MET A 1 -34.67 49.33 -6.66
C MET A 1 -34.47 47.88 -6.26
N LYS A 2 -33.70 47.11 -7.04
CA LYS A 2 -33.42 45.68 -6.81
C LYS A 2 -32.18 45.57 -5.92
N PRO A 3 -32.16 44.77 -4.84
CA PRO A 3 -30.91 44.45 -4.17
C PRO A 3 -30.20 43.35 -4.98
N ILE A 4 -28.99 43.67 -5.43
CA ILE A 4 -28.04 42.72 -6.03
C ILE A 4 -27.48 41.90 -4.87
N LEU A 5 -27.85 40.62 -4.81
CA LEU A 5 -27.24 39.66 -3.89
C LEU A 5 -25.98 39.12 -4.57
N SER A 6 -24.81 39.64 -4.18
CA SER A 6 -23.52 39.14 -4.64
C SER A 6 -23.32 37.71 -4.14
N PHE A 7 -23.28 36.77 -5.08
CA PHE A 7 -22.92 35.38 -4.84
C PHE A 7 -21.40 35.31 -4.65
N LEU A 8 -20.96 35.25 -3.39
CA LEU A 8 -19.57 34.99 -3.06
C LEU A 8 -19.33 33.49 -3.23
N CYS A 9 -18.86 33.08 -4.41
CA CYS A 9 -18.33 31.74 -4.64
C CYS A 9 -17.06 31.58 -3.78
N CYS A 10 -17.20 31.03 -2.58
CA CYS A 10 -16.07 30.46 -1.86
C CYS A 10 -15.59 29.23 -2.65
N LEU A 11 -14.58 29.41 -3.51
CA LEU A 11 -13.70 28.31 -3.87
C LEU A 11 -12.99 27.86 -2.59
N MET A 12 -13.50 26.83 -1.93
CA MET A 12 -12.68 26.00 -1.06
C MET A 12 -11.71 25.25 -1.97
N GLY A 13 -10.57 25.88 -2.26
CA GLY A 13 -9.42 25.14 -2.76
C GLY A 13 -9.06 24.11 -1.71
N SER A 14 -9.08 22.83 -2.11
CA SER A 14 -8.45 21.76 -1.35
C SER A 14 -6.97 22.12 -1.23
N ILE A 15 -6.60 22.76 -0.12
CA ILE A 15 -5.20 22.86 0.27
C ILE A 15 -4.85 21.47 0.78
N SER A 16 -4.58 20.56 -0.15
CA SER A 16 -3.68 19.47 0.13
C SER A 16 -2.43 20.15 0.68
N ILE A 17 -2.06 19.84 1.91
CA ILE A 17 -0.72 20.18 2.40
C ILE A 17 0.21 19.38 1.50
N ALA A 18 0.63 19.98 0.38
CA ALA A 18 1.74 19.50 -0.40
C ALA A 18 2.90 19.52 0.59
N GLN A 19 3.25 18.35 1.13
CA GLN A 19 4.57 18.19 1.71
C GLN A 19 5.54 18.69 0.64
N ASN A 20 6.43 19.59 1.02
CA ASN A 20 7.43 20.10 0.10
C ASN A 20 8.17 18.87 -0.46
N LEU A 21 8.17 18.70 -1.78
CA LEU A 21 8.76 17.54 -2.43
C LEU A 21 10.22 17.32 -2.01
N ASN A 22 10.94 18.41 -1.69
CA ASN A 22 12.31 18.35 -1.18
C ASN A 22 12.43 17.63 0.17
N ASP A 23 11.40 17.71 1.04
CA ASP A 23 11.39 17.05 2.35
C ASP A 23 11.27 15.51 2.22
N ARG A 24 10.88 15.02 1.04
CA ARG A 24 10.81 13.58 0.75
C ARG A 24 12.13 13.01 0.25
N VAL A 25 13.12 13.85 -0.07
CA VAL A 25 14.48 13.41 -0.41
C VAL A 25 15.26 13.22 0.89
N VAL A 26 15.62 11.98 1.20
CA VAL A 26 16.38 11.65 2.40
C VAL A 26 17.81 11.28 2.02
N HIS A 27 18.75 12.17 2.36
CA HIS A 27 20.16 11.96 2.14
C HIS A 27 20.73 10.92 3.11
N ASN A 28 21.36 9.89 2.56
CA ASN A 28 22.02 8.86 3.36
C ASN A 28 23.46 9.26 3.65
N ASP A 29 23.68 9.91 4.80
CA ASP A 29 24.97 10.49 5.17
C ASP A 29 25.71 9.60 6.22
N PRO A 30 26.73 8.80 5.83
CA PRO A 30 27.39 7.86 6.74
C PRO A 30 27.94 8.44 8.06
N PRO A 31 28.48 9.67 8.12
CA PRO A 31 28.86 10.33 9.37
C PRO A 31 27.73 10.47 10.39
N THR A 32 26.47 10.44 9.97
CA THR A 32 25.30 10.56 10.86
C THR A 32 24.81 9.23 11.43
N TYR A 33 25.42 8.11 11.01
CA TYR A 33 25.01 6.80 11.46
C TYR A 33 25.18 6.66 12.98
N ARG A 34 24.14 6.16 13.63
CA ARG A 34 24.20 5.75 15.03
C ARG A 34 24.91 4.41 15.11
N GLU A 35 25.91 4.31 15.98
CA GLU A 35 26.57 3.04 16.24
C GLU A 35 25.73 2.18 17.20
N LEU A 36 25.42 0.97 16.75
CA LEU A 36 24.73 -0.07 17.51
C LEU A 36 25.69 -1.24 17.78
N SER A 37 25.39 -2.03 18.81
CA SER A 37 26.14 -3.23 19.19
C SER A 37 25.16 -4.35 19.52
N GLY A 38 25.47 -5.58 19.14
CA GLY A 38 24.62 -6.72 19.50
C GLY A 38 23.22 -6.69 18.87
N VAL A 39 23.08 -6.21 17.64
CA VAL A 39 21.76 -6.07 16.99
C VAL A 39 21.18 -7.47 16.74
N HIS A 40 20.01 -7.74 17.32
CA HIS A 40 19.42 -9.09 17.42
C HIS A 40 20.40 -10.14 18.01
N ALA A 41 21.20 -9.74 19.00
CA ALA A 41 22.31 -10.51 19.58
C ALA A 41 23.43 -10.89 18.57
N GLY A 42 23.50 -10.20 17.43
CA GLY A 42 24.52 -10.38 16.41
C GLY A 42 25.91 -9.95 16.86
N ALA A 43 26.93 -10.48 16.19
CA ALA A 43 28.32 -10.17 16.52
C ALA A 43 28.66 -8.69 16.28
N GLY A 44 29.47 -8.13 17.16
CA GLY A 44 30.15 -6.85 16.94
C GLY A 44 29.21 -5.65 16.86
N LYS A 45 29.45 -4.79 15.86
CA LYS A 45 28.86 -3.45 15.77
C LYS A 45 28.37 -3.11 14.37
N MET A 46 27.50 -2.11 14.28
CA MET A 46 27.12 -1.53 13.00
C MET A 46 26.77 -0.04 13.12
N GLY A 47 27.06 0.72 12.07
CA GLY A 47 26.44 2.03 11.85
C GLY A 47 25.04 1.85 11.27
N PHE A 48 24.08 2.64 11.74
CA PHE A 48 22.67 2.52 11.40
C PHE A 48 22.01 3.89 11.23
N THR A 49 21.15 4.01 10.23
CA THR A 49 20.17 5.09 10.10
C THR A 49 18.86 4.56 9.51
N GLN A 50 17.76 5.24 9.81
CA GLN A 50 16.49 5.07 9.11
C GLN A 50 16.36 6.18 8.07
N LEU A 51 16.16 5.79 6.81
CA LEU A 51 15.97 6.73 5.71
C LEU A 51 14.48 7.04 5.54
N ILE A 52 13.63 6.02 5.45
CA ILE A 52 12.18 6.19 5.31
C ILE A 52 11.52 5.31 6.37
N GLY A 53 10.53 5.85 7.06
CA GLY A 53 9.80 5.19 8.15
C GLY A 53 8.35 4.88 7.80
N SER A 54 7.69 4.18 8.71
CA SER A 54 6.32 3.72 8.53
C SER A 54 5.32 4.85 8.36
N ASN A 55 5.56 6.04 8.93
CA ASN A 55 4.63 7.16 8.85
C ASN A 55 4.78 8.00 7.58
N ASP A 56 5.80 7.74 6.77
CA ASP A 56 6.01 8.44 5.49
C ASP A 56 5.07 7.91 4.38
N MET A 57 4.49 6.73 4.60
CA MET A 57 3.71 5.97 3.63
C MET A 57 2.30 5.71 4.17
N ALA A 58 1.29 5.53 3.33
CA ALA A 58 -0.05 5.09 3.75
C ALA A 58 -0.15 3.56 3.89
N THR A 59 0.59 2.81 3.07
CA THR A 59 0.65 1.34 3.00
C THR A 59 1.34 0.72 4.21
N ASN A 60 1.35 -0.61 4.32
CA ASN A 60 2.04 -1.30 5.41
C ASN A 60 3.58 -1.34 5.30
N PHE A 61 4.18 -0.48 4.47
CA PHE A 61 5.61 -0.22 4.51
C PHE A 61 6.05 0.13 5.94
N LEU A 62 7.09 -0.54 6.43
CA LEU A 62 7.57 -0.37 7.79
C LEU A 62 8.81 0.54 7.81
N TYR A 63 9.81 0.24 6.98
CA TYR A 63 10.99 1.10 6.86
C TYR A 63 11.90 0.77 5.68
N LEU A 64 12.76 1.74 5.37
CA LEU A 64 14.05 1.59 4.70
C LEU A 64 15.15 2.03 5.66
N HIS A 65 16.01 1.10 6.04
CA HIS A 65 17.22 1.35 6.82
C HIS A 65 18.47 1.25 5.96
N SER A 66 19.52 1.95 6.37
CA SER A 66 20.84 1.90 5.76
C SER A 66 21.91 1.91 6.83
N GLY A 67 23.09 1.39 6.50
CA GLY A 67 24.19 1.43 7.44
C GLY A 67 25.49 0.82 6.93
N LEU A 68 26.40 0.59 7.88
CA LEU A 68 27.63 -0.16 7.70
C LEU A 68 27.68 -1.29 8.73
N ILE A 69 27.68 -2.54 8.27
CA ILE A 69 28.03 -3.68 9.12
C ILE A 69 29.56 -3.74 9.19
N HIS A 70 30.13 -3.54 10.38
CA HIS A 70 31.58 -3.50 10.55
C HIS A 70 32.24 -4.85 10.22
N PRO A 71 33.57 -4.89 10.02
CA PRO A 71 34.29 -6.14 9.87
C PRO A 71 33.96 -7.12 11.00
N LYS A 72 33.77 -8.40 10.68
CA LYS A 72 33.48 -9.46 11.66
C LYS A 72 32.25 -9.17 12.54
N SER A 73 31.28 -8.42 12.01
CA SER A 73 30.04 -8.05 12.70
C SER A 73 28.82 -8.49 11.90
N GLY A 74 27.64 -8.48 12.52
CA GLY A 74 26.41 -8.93 11.88
C GLY A 74 25.15 -8.56 12.65
N ILE A 75 24.03 -8.99 12.09
CA ILE A 75 22.72 -8.99 12.75
C ILE A 75 22.40 -10.45 13.07
N GLY A 76 22.13 -10.73 14.34
CA GLY A 76 22.01 -12.09 14.84
C GLY A 76 20.76 -12.79 14.32
N HIS A 77 20.70 -14.10 14.56
CA HIS A 77 19.64 -14.94 14.02
C HIS A 77 18.30 -14.66 14.73
N HIS A 78 17.28 -14.24 13.99
CA HIS A 78 15.98 -13.89 14.55
C HIS A 78 14.83 -14.28 13.61
N PHE A 79 13.60 -14.20 14.13
CA PHE A 79 12.37 -14.36 13.37
C PHE A 79 11.57 -13.06 13.32
N HIS A 80 10.83 -12.89 12.24
CA HIS A 80 9.67 -12.01 12.14
C HIS A 80 8.44 -12.84 11.81
N HIS A 81 7.32 -12.63 12.53
CA HIS A 81 6.08 -13.40 12.34
C HIS A 81 5.00 -12.59 11.62
N THR A 82 5.13 -11.26 11.64
CA THR A 82 4.21 -10.31 11.00
C THR A 82 4.92 -9.40 10.00
N ILE A 83 6.23 -9.59 9.78
CA ILE A 83 7.05 -8.73 8.92
C ILE A 83 7.80 -9.59 7.91
N GLU A 84 7.88 -9.08 6.68
CA GLU A 84 8.88 -9.51 5.71
C GLU A 84 9.94 -8.44 5.55
N GLU A 85 11.18 -8.90 5.48
CA GLU A 85 12.32 -8.04 5.24
C GLU A 85 13.02 -8.40 3.93
N MET A 86 13.87 -7.51 3.44
CA MET A 86 14.85 -7.82 2.41
C MET A 86 16.13 -7.05 2.67
N TYR A 87 17.24 -7.78 2.74
CA TYR A 87 18.57 -7.20 2.77
C TYR A 87 19.05 -6.90 1.35
N VAL A 88 19.66 -5.73 1.16
CA VAL A 88 20.36 -5.38 -0.08
C VAL A 88 21.79 -5.04 0.23
N ILE A 89 22.71 -5.74 -0.43
CA ILE A 89 24.14 -5.48 -0.33
C ILE A 89 24.56 -4.85 -1.65
N LEU A 90 25.04 -3.61 -1.63
CA LEU A 90 25.36 -2.86 -2.87
C LEU A 90 26.78 -3.16 -3.37
N ASP A 91 27.72 -3.45 -2.47
CA ASP A 91 29.09 -3.85 -2.76
C ASP A 91 29.60 -4.78 -1.64
N GLY A 92 30.60 -5.61 -1.93
CA GLY A 92 31.17 -6.56 -0.98
C GLY A 92 30.46 -7.92 -1.00
N GLU A 93 30.46 -8.60 0.15
CA GLU A 93 29.88 -9.93 0.33
C GLU A 93 29.58 -10.18 1.80
N ALA A 94 28.55 -10.98 2.09
CA ALA A 94 28.20 -11.43 3.44
C ALA A 94 27.73 -12.88 3.42
N GLU A 95 27.77 -13.50 4.58
CA GLU A 95 27.08 -14.76 4.83
C GLU A 95 25.67 -14.47 5.31
N PHE A 96 24.69 -15.06 4.62
CA PHE A 96 23.29 -15.01 4.98
C PHE A 96 22.88 -16.36 5.53
N THR A 97 22.25 -16.35 6.70
CA THR A 97 21.69 -17.55 7.32
C THR A 97 20.17 -17.44 7.21
N ILE A 98 19.52 -18.37 6.52
CA ILE A 98 18.05 -18.47 6.44
C ILE A 98 17.65 -19.88 6.87
N ASN A 99 16.77 -20.01 7.87
CA ASN A 99 16.32 -21.30 8.40
C ASN A 99 17.47 -22.25 8.75
N GLY A 100 18.54 -21.69 9.34
CA GLY A 100 19.74 -22.43 9.76
C GLY A 100 20.68 -22.85 8.62
N ARG A 101 20.40 -22.50 7.37
CA ARG A 101 21.26 -22.74 6.21
C ARG A 101 22.01 -21.47 5.87
N THR A 102 23.34 -21.54 5.81
CA THR A 102 24.18 -20.35 5.63
C THR A 102 24.90 -20.41 4.30
N SER A 103 24.82 -19.35 3.50
CA SER A 103 25.61 -19.25 2.26
C SER A 103 26.16 -17.85 2.07
N LYS A 104 27.34 -17.78 1.45
CA LYS A 104 27.98 -16.52 1.12
C LYS A 104 27.38 -15.93 -0.15
N ILE A 105 26.88 -14.71 -0.05
CA ILE A 105 26.27 -13.98 -1.16
C ILE A 105 27.11 -12.73 -1.45
N LYS A 106 27.59 -12.63 -2.69
CA LYS A 106 28.35 -11.45 -3.16
C LYS A 106 27.39 -10.35 -3.62
N GLY A 107 27.68 -9.09 -3.32
CA GLY A 107 26.97 -7.92 -3.84
C GLY A 107 27.34 -7.60 -5.31
N PRO A 108 26.51 -6.82 -6.04
CA PRO A 108 25.22 -6.30 -5.60
C PRO A 108 24.14 -7.39 -5.60
N ALA A 109 23.45 -7.59 -4.47
CA ALA A 109 22.50 -8.67 -4.26
C ALA A 109 21.36 -8.28 -3.33
N LEU A 110 20.25 -9.01 -3.48
CA LEU A 110 19.04 -8.87 -2.68
C LEU A 110 18.70 -10.23 -2.07
N VAL A 111 18.41 -10.27 -0.77
CA VAL A 111 18.06 -11.49 -0.04
C VAL A 111 16.77 -11.24 0.73
N PRO A 112 15.62 -11.72 0.22
CA PRO A 112 14.36 -11.68 0.94
C PRO A 112 14.36 -12.61 2.15
N CYS A 113 13.86 -12.10 3.26
CA CYS A 113 13.63 -12.77 4.53
C CYS A 113 12.12 -12.89 4.70
N LYS A 114 11.57 -14.03 4.27
CA LYS A 114 10.13 -14.23 4.14
C LYS A 114 9.44 -14.39 5.49
N LEU A 115 8.13 -14.19 5.50
CA LEU A 115 7.33 -14.20 6.71
C LEU A 115 7.47 -15.54 7.44
N GLY A 116 7.91 -15.49 8.70
CA GLY A 116 8.13 -16.68 9.53
C GLY A 116 9.44 -17.42 9.27
N ASP A 117 10.24 -17.05 8.27
CA ASP A 117 11.60 -17.59 8.09
C ASP A 117 12.55 -16.93 9.09
N SER A 118 13.33 -17.74 9.80
CA SER A 118 14.43 -17.21 10.62
C SER A 118 15.57 -16.73 9.74
N HIS A 119 16.21 -15.63 10.09
CA HIS A 119 17.27 -15.07 9.28
C HIS A 119 18.31 -14.26 10.08
N GLY A 120 19.47 -14.06 9.46
CA GLY A 120 20.52 -13.17 9.93
C GLY A 120 21.61 -12.98 8.89
N ILE A 121 22.52 -12.04 9.13
CA ILE A 121 23.58 -11.65 8.20
C ILE A 121 24.88 -11.42 8.96
N TYR A 122 25.98 -11.99 8.45
CA TYR A 122 27.31 -11.85 9.03
C TYR A 122 28.33 -11.39 7.99
N ASN A 123 29.05 -10.30 8.30
CA ASN A 123 30.15 -9.80 7.50
C ASN A 123 31.46 -10.50 7.90
N THR A 124 31.81 -11.57 7.18
CA THR A 124 33.06 -12.31 7.40
C THR A 124 34.32 -11.58 6.93
N SER A 125 34.19 -10.44 6.24
CA SER A 125 35.35 -9.76 5.66
C SER A 125 36.12 -8.91 6.68
N SER A 126 37.23 -8.33 6.24
CA SER A 126 38.02 -7.35 6.99
C SER A 126 37.61 -5.89 6.70
N LYS A 127 36.56 -5.66 5.91
CA LYS A 127 36.09 -4.33 5.51
C LYS A 127 34.62 -4.12 5.93
N PRO A 128 34.19 -2.88 6.22
CA PRO A 128 32.78 -2.60 6.44
C PRO A 128 31.94 -2.94 5.20
N LEU A 129 30.71 -3.41 5.43
CA LEU A 129 29.75 -3.78 4.41
C LEU A 129 28.60 -2.77 4.41
N LYS A 130 28.38 -2.08 3.28
CA LYS A 130 27.21 -1.22 3.12
C LYS A 130 25.98 -2.08 2.83
N TRP A 131 24.93 -1.85 3.59
CA TRP A 131 23.69 -2.60 3.52
C TRP A 131 22.49 -1.65 3.50
N LEU A 132 21.40 -2.12 2.89
CA LEU A 132 20.06 -1.59 3.06
C LEU A 132 19.15 -2.70 3.57
N ASN A 133 18.08 -2.32 4.23
CA ASN A 133 17.05 -3.25 4.65
C ASN A 133 15.68 -2.60 4.55
N PHE A 134 14.81 -3.28 3.84
CA PHE A 134 13.45 -2.86 3.58
C PHE A 134 12.52 -3.81 4.30
N ALA A 135 11.52 -3.29 4.99
CA ALA A 135 10.55 -4.10 5.69
C ALA A 135 9.12 -3.70 5.35
N VAL A 136 8.26 -4.70 5.21
CA VAL A 136 6.81 -4.54 5.07
C VAL A 136 6.16 -5.38 6.16
N SER A 137 5.24 -4.78 6.91
CA SER A 137 4.48 -5.48 7.96
C SER A 137 3.13 -5.94 7.44
N GLU A 138 2.49 -6.92 8.08
CA GLU A 138 1.09 -7.25 7.86
C GLU A 138 0.16 -6.22 8.53
N VAL A 139 0.68 -5.46 9.51
CA VAL A 139 -0.07 -4.46 10.26
C VAL A 139 0.69 -3.14 10.25
N LYS A 140 -0.01 -2.06 9.89
CA LYS A 140 0.56 -0.72 9.77
C LYS A 140 1.40 -0.34 11.00
N ALA A 141 2.66 0.02 10.76
CA ALA A 141 3.62 0.49 11.76
C ALA A 141 3.92 -0.49 12.90
N GLN A 142 3.56 -1.78 12.77
CA GLN A 142 3.85 -2.79 13.77
C GLN A 142 5.19 -3.48 13.48
N GLY A 143 6.12 -3.35 14.44
CA GLY A 143 7.36 -4.11 14.55
C GLY A 143 7.16 -5.41 15.35
N ASP A 144 7.92 -6.45 15.03
CA ASP A 144 8.11 -7.64 15.88
C ASP A 144 9.55 -8.14 15.74
N ALA A 145 10.00 -9.03 16.62
CA ALA A 145 11.22 -9.83 16.46
C ALA A 145 11.22 -10.94 17.52
N PHE A 146 11.79 -12.09 17.20
CA PHE A 146 12.14 -13.12 18.17
C PHE A 146 13.59 -13.56 17.96
N ASP A 147 14.46 -13.17 18.88
CA ASP A 147 15.91 -13.38 18.76
C ASP A 147 16.30 -14.76 19.29
N LEU A 148 17.14 -15.47 18.53
CA LEU A 148 17.64 -16.80 18.91
C LEU A 148 18.91 -16.75 19.76
N ASN A 149 19.45 -15.55 20.01
CA ASN A 149 20.72 -15.35 20.69
C ASN A 149 21.89 -16.10 20.02
N ASP A 150 21.87 -16.17 18.68
CA ASP A 150 22.95 -16.72 17.86
C ASP A 150 23.60 -15.60 17.05
N ASP A 151 24.90 -15.43 17.22
CA ASP A 151 25.71 -14.36 16.62
C ASP A 151 26.21 -14.69 15.21
N LEU A 152 26.01 -15.94 14.76
CA LEU A 152 26.35 -16.49 13.45
C LEU A 152 27.85 -16.57 13.10
N VAL A 153 28.77 -16.26 14.03
CA VAL A 153 30.22 -16.18 13.74
C VAL A 153 30.81 -17.52 13.28
N SER A 154 30.24 -18.63 13.75
CA SER A 154 30.74 -19.99 13.50
C SER A 154 29.79 -20.85 12.65
N SER A 155 28.87 -20.20 11.93
CA SER A 155 27.90 -20.89 11.08
C SER A 155 28.58 -21.71 9.98
N LYS A 156 28.09 -22.94 9.77
CA LYS A 156 28.56 -23.78 8.68
C LYS A 156 28.00 -23.29 7.35
N THR A 157 28.87 -23.07 6.36
CA THR A 157 28.48 -22.60 5.04
C THR A 157 28.15 -23.74 4.07
N ASP A 158 27.13 -23.51 3.26
CA ASP A 158 26.72 -24.29 2.11
C ASP A 158 27.19 -23.58 0.83
N GLU A 159 27.77 -24.34 -0.11
CA GLU A 159 28.27 -23.80 -1.38
C GLU A 159 27.15 -23.26 -2.28
N ILE A 160 25.99 -23.92 -2.25
CA ILE A 160 24.81 -23.54 -3.03
C ILE A 160 23.75 -23.01 -2.07
N PRO A 161 23.33 -21.73 -2.19
CA PRO A 161 22.25 -21.18 -1.39
C PRO A 161 20.94 -21.95 -1.61
N THR A 162 20.27 -22.31 -0.52
CA THR A 162 18.95 -22.99 -0.55
C THR A 162 17.80 -22.04 -0.20
N PHE A 163 18.02 -20.74 -0.32
CA PHE A 163 17.06 -19.68 -0.06
C PHE A 163 17.04 -18.70 -1.25
N VAL A 164 16.03 -17.83 -1.30
CA VAL A 164 15.89 -16.86 -2.40
C VAL A 164 16.98 -15.81 -2.26
N ALA A 165 17.78 -15.65 -3.32
CA ALA A 165 18.70 -14.53 -3.49
C ALA A 165 18.64 -14.08 -4.95
N SER A 166 18.81 -12.79 -5.19
CA SER A 166 18.79 -12.18 -6.52
C SER A 166 19.92 -11.16 -6.67
N ARG A 167 20.19 -10.72 -7.90
CA ARG A 167 21.29 -9.82 -8.25
C ARG A 167 20.75 -8.55 -8.90
N LEU A 168 21.40 -7.42 -8.65
CA LEU A 168 21.25 -6.21 -9.46
C LEU A 168 22.13 -6.32 -10.71
N ASP A 169 21.82 -7.31 -11.56
CA ASP A 169 22.59 -7.60 -12.77
C ASP A 169 22.11 -6.73 -13.94
N LYS A 170 22.98 -5.80 -14.36
CA LYS A 170 22.69 -4.89 -15.47
C LYS A 170 22.45 -5.60 -16.80
N ASN A 171 22.94 -6.84 -16.96
CA ASN A 171 22.70 -7.63 -18.17
C ASN A 171 21.27 -8.17 -18.26
N GLN A 172 20.52 -8.15 -17.16
CA GLN A 172 19.12 -8.56 -17.13
C GLN A 172 18.14 -7.42 -17.43
N LEU A 173 18.65 -6.18 -17.52
CA LEU A 173 17.85 -5.01 -17.84
C LEU A 173 17.41 -5.04 -19.31
N LYS A 174 16.15 -4.65 -19.56
CA LYS A 174 15.51 -4.69 -20.87
C LYS A 174 14.94 -3.30 -21.23
N PRO A 175 15.02 -2.88 -22.51
CA PRO A 175 14.39 -1.65 -22.98
C PRO A 175 12.89 -1.83 -23.28
N ASN A 176 12.21 -0.72 -23.58
CA ASN A 176 10.83 -0.68 -24.09
C ASN A 176 9.81 -1.40 -23.19
N ASP A 177 9.95 -1.21 -21.88
CA ASP A 177 9.02 -1.78 -20.92
C ASP A 177 7.70 -0.98 -20.87
N LYS A 178 6.62 -1.63 -20.44
CA LYS A 178 5.29 -1.00 -20.32
C LYS A 178 5.12 -0.19 -19.03
N VAL A 179 5.92 -0.50 -18.01
CA VAL A 179 5.94 0.16 -16.69
C VAL A 179 6.79 1.43 -16.77
N TYR A 180 8.05 1.31 -17.20
CA TYR A 180 8.96 2.46 -17.33
C TYR A 180 9.20 2.78 -18.81
N LYS A 181 8.42 3.73 -19.33
CA LYS A 181 8.60 4.24 -20.68
C LYS A 181 9.61 5.39 -20.69
N GLY A 182 10.29 5.59 -21.80
CA GLY A 182 11.27 6.65 -21.98
C GLY A 182 12.37 6.23 -22.95
N GLN A 183 13.07 7.21 -23.52
CA GLN A 183 14.10 6.93 -24.51
C GLN A 183 15.28 6.20 -23.86
N GLY A 184 15.54 4.96 -24.30
CA GLY A 184 16.68 4.17 -23.83
C GLY A 184 16.60 3.70 -22.38
N VAL A 185 15.49 3.95 -21.68
CA VAL A 185 15.26 3.49 -20.30
C VAL A 185 15.33 1.96 -20.24
N LEU A 186 16.09 1.45 -19.27
CA LEU A 186 16.29 0.03 -19.06
C LEU A 186 15.73 -0.40 -17.71
N PHE A 187 15.13 -1.58 -17.68
CA PHE A 187 14.36 -2.05 -16.54
C PHE A 187 14.44 -3.56 -16.34
N ASN A 188 14.41 -4.02 -15.09
CA ASN A 188 14.15 -5.41 -14.74
C ASN A 188 13.28 -5.52 -13.48
N ARG A 189 12.21 -6.32 -13.55
CA ARG A 189 11.47 -6.75 -12.35
C ARG A 189 12.18 -7.95 -11.73
N ILE A 190 12.90 -7.71 -10.64
CA ILE A 190 13.72 -8.71 -9.96
C ILE A 190 12.85 -9.63 -9.12
N LEU A 191 12.01 -9.06 -8.26
CA LEU A 191 11.10 -9.82 -7.39
C LEU A 191 9.66 -9.37 -7.63
N ARG A 192 8.76 -10.34 -7.62
CA ARG A 192 7.33 -10.20 -7.87
C ARG A 192 6.55 -10.48 -6.58
N PRO A 193 5.24 -10.13 -6.49
CA PRO A 193 4.48 -10.32 -5.27
C PRO A 193 4.43 -11.78 -4.79
N ASP A 194 4.53 -12.75 -5.70
CA ASP A 194 4.50 -14.19 -5.38
C ASP A 194 5.69 -14.67 -4.53
N VAL A 195 6.76 -13.86 -4.44
CA VAL A 195 7.87 -14.13 -3.53
C VAL A 195 7.47 -13.90 -2.08
N PHE A 196 6.50 -13.02 -1.83
CA PHE A 196 6.17 -12.40 -0.55
C PHE A 196 4.78 -12.81 -0.03
N ARG A 197 4.57 -12.67 1.27
CA ARG A 197 3.29 -12.88 1.98
C ARG A 197 2.68 -11.58 2.48
N THR A 198 3.41 -10.48 2.55
CA THR A 198 2.89 -9.16 2.93
C THR A 198 2.31 -8.44 1.70
N ASP A 199 2.01 -7.15 1.83
CA ASP A 199 1.59 -6.28 0.72
C ASP A 199 2.73 -5.89 -0.23
N TRP A 200 3.90 -6.56 -0.14
CA TRP A 200 5.03 -6.31 -1.02
C TRP A 200 4.63 -6.58 -2.48
N HIS A 201 4.69 -5.54 -3.31
CA HIS A 201 4.20 -5.60 -4.68
C HIS A 201 5.31 -5.91 -5.68
N HIS A 202 6.47 -5.26 -5.60
CA HIS A 202 7.58 -5.57 -6.49
C HIS A 202 8.92 -5.07 -5.98
N VAL A 203 9.99 -5.62 -6.55
CA VAL A 203 11.34 -5.07 -6.48
C VAL A 203 11.88 -4.96 -7.89
N ASP A 204 12.21 -3.73 -8.27
CA ASP A 204 12.47 -3.30 -9.63
C ASP A 204 13.85 -2.63 -9.69
N HIS A 205 14.60 -2.87 -10.77
CA HIS A 205 15.88 -2.23 -11.05
C HIS A 205 15.73 -1.36 -12.29
N LEU A 206 15.88 -0.06 -12.11
CA LEU A 206 15.66 0.95 -13.13
C LEU A 206 16.97 1.66 -13.45
N VAL A 207 17.25 1.84 -14.74
CA VAL A 207 18.35 2.66 -15.23
C VAL A 207 17.82 3.65 -16.25
N VAL A 208 17.95 4.94 -15.93
CA VAL A 208 17.66 6.06 -16.83
C VAL A 208 18.99 6.52 -17.43
N PRO A 209 19.18 6.42 -18.76
CA PRO A 209 20.42 6.86 -19.40
C PRO A 209 20.70 8.33 -19.16
N SER A 210 21.99 8.69 -19.11
CA SER A 210 22.44 10.08 -19.06
C SER A 210 21.74 10.93 -20.15
N GLY A 211 21.21 12.09 -19.75
CA GLY A 211 20.51 13.01 -20.64
C GLY A 211 19.13 12.55 -21.10
N SER A 212 18.60 11.45 -20.56
CA SER A 212 17.26 10.92 -20.86
C SER A 212 16.34 11.02 -19.65
N ASN A 213 15.05 10.78 -19.88
CA ASN A 213 14.02 10.73 -18.84
C ASN A 213 13.07 9.54 -19.03
N THR A 214 12.35 9.21 -17.98
CA THR A 214 11.14 8.39 -18.08
C THR A 214 9.96 9.27 -18.47
N GLU A 215 8.99 8.71 -19.18
CA GLU A 215 7.65 9.27 -19.22
C GLU A 215 7.03 9.24 -17.81
N LYS A 216 5.99 10.04 -17.64
CA LYS A 216 5.22 10.07 -16.40
C LYS A 216 4.37 8.80 -16.25
N ARG A 217 4.34 8.27 -15.03
CA ARG A 217 3.54 7.10 -14.64
C ARG A 217 2.73 7.41 -13.39
N GLN A 218 1.43 7.10 -13.44
CA GLN A 218 0.55 7.12 -12.27
C GLN A 218 0.81 5.91 -11.38
N LEU A 219 0.92 6.11 -10.07
CA LEU A 219 1.05 5.04 -9.08
C LEU A 219 -0.33 4.54 -8.65
N GLU A 220 -0.94 3.68 -9.48
CA GLU A 220 -2.27 3.13 -9.23
C GLU A 220 -2.23 1.97 -8.24
N GLY A 221 -2.81 2.16 -7.04
CA GLY A 221 -2.94 1.11 -6.03
C GLY A 221 -1.63 0.68 -5.35
N VAL A 222 -0.54 1.41 -5.59
CA VAL A 222 0.81 1.14 -5.07
C VAL A 222 1.44 2.43 -4.57
N GLU A 223 2.21 2.35 -3.49
CA GLU A 223 3.21 3.36 -3.13
C GLU A 223 4.60 2.81 -3.40
N GLU A 224 5.55 3.67 -3.74
CA GLU A 224 6.90 3.23 -4.09
C GLU A 224 7.97 3.96 -3.29
N VAL A 225 8.95 3.19 -2.84
CA VAL A 225 10.18 3.65 -2.20
C VAL A 225 11.33 3.46 -3.17
N TYR A 226 12.19 4.47 -3.25
CA TYR A 226 13.28 4.55 -4.21
C TYR A 226 14.60 4.74 -3.47
N TYR A 227 15.64 4.06 -3.93
CA TYR A 227 17.01 4.27 -3.49
C TYR A 227 17.91 4.49 -4.71
N VAL A 228 18.62 5.62 -4.76
CA VAL A 228 19.53 5.95 -5.87
C VAL A 228 20.85 5.22 -5.67
N ILE A 229 21.06 4.13 -6.41
CA ILE A 229 22.28 3.33 -6.36
C ILE A 229 23.47 4.09 -6.96
N ASN A 230 23.25 4.80 -8.06
CA ASN A 230 24.30 5.53 -8.77
C ASN A 230 23.75 6.70 -9.60
N GLY A 231 24.62 7.67 -9.88
CA GLY A 231 24.30 8.84 -10.71
C GLY A 231 23.58 9.94 -9.94
N GLY A 232 23.01 10.88 -10.69
CA GLY A 232 22.24 12.00 -10.17
C GLY A 232 21.24 12.47 -11.22
N GLY A 233 20.20 13.13 -10.74
CA GLY A 233 19.03 13.39 -11.55
C GLY A 233 17.98 14.19 -10.81
N ASP A 234 16.81 14.26 -11.42
CA ASP A 234 15.65 14.90 -10.84
C ASP A 234 14.48 13.92 -10.83
N VAL A 235 13.73 13.91 -9.72
CA VAL A 235 12.44 13.25 -9.61
C VAL A 235 11.36 14.31 -9.71
N THR A 236 10.38 14.05 -10.58
CA THR A 236 9.21 14.91 -10.77
C THR A 236 7.98 14.18 -10.26
N VAL A 237 7.21 14.83 -9.38
CA VAL A 237 5.90 14.37 -8.89
C VAL A 237 4.85 15.40 -9.26
N GLY A 238 3.90 15.02 -10.11
CA GLY A 238 2.92 15.94 -10.67
C GLY A 238 3.61 17.05 -11.47
N SER A 239 3.54 18.29 -11.00
CA SER A 239 4.21 19.45 -11.62
C SER A 239 5.49 19.89 -10.90
N GLU A 240 5.82 19.30 -9.76
CA GLU A 240 6.96 19.68 -8.93
C GLU A 240 8.14 18.75 -9.20
N SER A 241 9.36 19.27 -9.06
CA SER A 241 10.59 18.50 -9.27
C SER A 241 11.61 18.81 -8.18
N THR A 242 12.38 17.80 -7.78
CA THR A 242 13.51 17.93 -6.86
C THR A 242 14.68 17.07 -7.32
N THR A 243 15.88 17.44 -6.89
CA THR A 243 17.12 16.78 -7.28
C THR A 243 17.43 15.63 -6.34
N VAL A 244 17.90 14.52 -6.90
CA VAL A 244 18.42 13.37 -6.18
C VAL A 244 19.83 13.04 -6.65
N LYS A 245 20.62 12.43 -5.78
CA LYS A 245 21.96 11.92 -6.10
C LYS A 245 22.16 10.54 -5.50
N LYS A 246 23.26 9.91 -5.88
CA LYS A 246 23.72 8.65 -5.30
C LYS A 246 23.59 8.63 -3.79
N ASP A 247 23.07 7.51 -3.32
CA ASP A 247 22.75 7.15 -1.94
C ASP A 247 21.51 7.83 -1.35
N ASP A 248 20.85 8.76 -2.05
CA ASP A 248 19.58 9.32 -1.61
C ASP A 248 18.44 8.30 -1.69
N SER A 249 17.47 8.47 -0.79
CA SER A 249 16.18 7.80 -0.83
C SER A 249 15.05 8.78 -1.12
N PHE A 250 13.97 8.27 -1.69
CA PHE A 250 12.76 9.04 -1.98
C PHE A 250 11.52 8.13 -1.88
N TYR A 251 10.34 8.70 -1.69
CA TYR A 251 9.08 7.97 -1.75
C TYR A 251 7.98 8.75 -2.48
N ALA A 252 7.08 7.99 -3.12
CA ALA A 252 5.89 8.52 -3.79
C ALA A 252 4.63 7.74 -3.39
N GLY A 253 3.55 8.49 -3.21
CA GLY A 253 2.29 8.02 -2.63
C GLY A 253 1.27 7.52 -3.65
N LEU A 254 0.15 7.00 -3.14
CA LEU A 254 -0.94 6.46 -3.93
C LEU A 254 -1.53 7.51 -4.87
N GLY A 255 -1.63 7.16 -6.15
CA GLY A 255 -2.21 8.04 -7.15
C GLY A 255 -1.35 9.26 -7.45
N GLU A 256 -0.08 9.31 -7.07
CA GLU A 256 0.85 10.32 -7.56
C GLU A 256 1.35 9.98 -8.98
N GLU A 257 1.71 11.01 -9.76
CA GLU A 257 2.27 10.86 -11.10
C GLU A 257 3.77 11.14 -11.04
N ILE A 258 4.61 10.15 -11.33
CA ILE A 258 6.08 10.25 -11.18
C ILE A 258 6.84 10.09 -12.49
N SER A 259 7.93 10.84 -12.66
CA SER A 259 8.96 10.62 -13.69
C SER A 259 10.36 10.92 -13.18
N TRP A 260 11.37 10.34 -13.82
CA TRP A 260 12.78 10.51 -13.46
C TRP A 260 13.57 11.07 -14.65
N THR A 261 14.47 12.01 -14.38
CA THR A 261 15.39 12.58 -15.37
C THR A 261 16.82 12.37 -14.90
N SER A 262 17.70 11.89 -15.77
CA SER A 262 19.13 11.86 -15.48
C SER A 262 19.79 13.15 -15.98
N SER A 263 20.31 13.97 -15.06
CA SER A 263 20.86 15.31 -15.34
C SER A 263 22.40 15.38 -15.26
N GLY A 264 23.09 14.23 -15.19
CA GLY A 264 24.55 14.13 -15.12
C GLY A 264 25.20 13.30 -16.25
N ASN A 265 26.52 13.10 -16.17
CA ASN A 265 27.29 12.30 -17.14
C ASN A 265 27.10 10.78 -16.95
N ASP A 266 26.70 10.36 -15.75
CA ASP A 266 26.42 8.97 -15.43
C ASP A 266 24.93 8.66 -15.58
N ASN A 267 24.61 7.41 -15.88
CA ASN A 267 23.23 6.94 -15.81
C ASN A 267 22.71 7.03 -14.38
N LEU A 268 21.43 7.40 -14.24
CA LEU A 268 20.73 7.34 -12.98
C LEU A 268 20.23 5.90 -12.76
N GLU A 269 20.74 5.23 -11.73
CA GLU A 269 20.43 3.84 -11.38
C GLU A 269 19.66 3.80 -10.06
N ILE A 270 18.48 3.19 -10.07
CA ILE A 270 17.51 3.26 -8.98
C ILE A 270 17.03 1.85 -8.63
N LEU A 271 17.03 1.53 -7.34
CA LEU A 271 16.28 0.41 -6.78
C LEU A 271 14.87 0.92 -6.41
N VAL A 272 13.85 0.27 -6.94
CA VAL A 272 12.45 0.65 -6.72
C VAL A 272 11.73 -0.49 -6.01
N ILE A 273 11.04 -0.16 -4.92
CA ILE A 273 10.27 -1.13 -4.11
C ILE A 273 8.86 -0.62 -3.98
N GLY A 274 7.92 -1.39 -4.54
CA GLY A 274 6.50 -1.08 -4.48
C GLY A 274 5.80 -1.85 -3.37
N ILE A 275 4.88 -1.18 -2.69
CA ILE A 275 3.99 -1.73 -1.67
C ILE A 275 2.55 -1.47 -2.10
N ALA A 276 1.76 -2.53 -2.21
CA ALA A 276 0.36 -2.41 -2.60
C ALA A 276 -0.47 -1.81 -1.45
N ALA A 277 -1.52 -1.07 -1.79
CA ALA A 277 -2.53 -0.64 -0.81
C ALA A 277 -3.30 -1.82 -0.18
N SER A 278 -3.28 -2.99 -0.83
CA SER A 278 -3.82 -4.24 -0.32
C SER A 278 -3.28 -5.45 -1.11
N LYS A 279 -3.04 -6.57 -0.44
CA LYS A 279 -2.58 -7.83 -1.04
C LYS A 279 -3.64 -8.54 -1.91
N ASP A 280 -4.91 -8.42 -1.55
CA ASP A 280 -6.04 -8.96 -2.33
C ASP A 280 -6.35 -8.10 -3.57
N SER A 281 -5.62 -7.01 -3.70
CA SER A 281 -5.75 -6.02 -4.74
C SER A 281 -5.01 -6.52 -5.98
N GLY A 282 -5.56 -7.58 -6.58
CA GLY A 282 -5.70 -7.62 -8.03
C GLY A 282 -6.52 -6.41 -8.48
N LEU A 283 -6.08 -5.19 -8.15
CA LEU A 283 -6.61 -3.90 -8.51
C LEU A 283 -6.46 -3.83 -10.01
N ILE A 284 -7.43 -4.45 -10.66
CA ILE A 284 -7.97 -3.96 -11.89
C ILE A 284 -8.51 -2.57 -11.53
N VAL A 285 -7.63 -1.57 -11.50
CA VAL A 285 -8.01 -0.16 -11.66
C VAL A 285 -8.33 0.07 -13.14
N LYS A 286 -9.15 -0.82 -13.71
CA LYS A 286 -9.87 -0.51 -14.93
C LYS A 286 -11.31 -0.30 -14.51
N PRO A 287 -11.89 0.87 -14.79
CA PRO A 287 -13.31 1.09 -14.59
C PRO A 287 -14.10 -0.08 -15.16
N LEU A 288 -15.10 -0.57 -14.42
CA LEU A 288 -15.99 -1.60 -14.96
C LEU A 288 -16.67 -1.04 -16.21
N GLU A 289 -16.59 -1.77 -17.33
CA GLU A 289 -17.29 -1.38 -18.57
C GLU A 289 -18.81 -1.59 -18.45
N LYS A 290 -19.24 -2.44 -17.52
CA LYS A 290 -20.65 -2.74 -17.22
C LYS A 290 -20.87 -2.82 -15.72
N PRO A 291 -22.07 -2.46 -15.22
CA PRO A 291 -22.41 -2.62 -13.81
C PRO A 291 -22.20 -4.06 -13.34
N LYS A 292 -21.63 -4.25 -12.15
CA LYS A 292 -21.54 -5.58 -11.52
C LYS A 292 -22.78 -5.96 -10.72
N ALA A 293 -23.60 -4.97 -10.38
CA ALA A 293 -24.82 -5.10 -9.60
C ALA A 293 -25.66 -3.83 -9.76
N MET A 294 -26.89 -3.87 -9.25
CA MET A 294 -27.73 -2.70 -9.02
C MET A 294 -28.00 -2.53 -7.52
N THR A 295 -28.18 -1.29 -7.08
CA THR A 295 -28.58 -0.98 -5.71
C THR A 295 -29.77 -0.02 -5.68
N LEU A 296 -30.67 -0.21 -4.72
CA LEU A 296 -31.80 0.66 -4.48
C LEU A 296 -31.64 1.31 -3.10
N GLN A 297 -31.59 2.63 -3.06
CA GLN A 297 -31.61 3.41 -1.83
C GLN A 297 -33.04 3.88 -1.57
N MET A 298 -33.62 3.45 -0.46
CA MET A 298 -34.98 3.81 -0.05
C MET A 298 -34.90 4.60 1.25
N ASP A 299 -35.27 5.88 1.20
CA ASP A 299 -35.28 6.78 2.34
C ASP A 299 -36.67 6.83 2.98
N PHE A 300 -36.72 6.86 4.32
CA PHE A 300 -37.96 6.88 5.10
C PHE A 300 -37.95 7.98 6.15
N VAL A 301 -39.12 8.58 6.37
CA VAL A 301 -39.43 9.39 7.54
C VAL A 301 -40.23 8.53 8.51
N VAL A 302 -39.61 8.12 9.61
CA VAL A 302 -40.20 7.23 10.62
C VAL A 302 -40.37 7.99 11.93
N ASP A 303 -41.59 8.04 12.46
CA ASP A 303 -41.83 8.68 13.76
C ASP A 303 -41.06 7.96 14.87
N LYS A 304 -40.59 8.72 15.87
CA LYS A 304 -39.81 8.17 17.01
C LYS A 304 -40.51 6.99 17.71
N LYS A 305 -41.85 7.02 17.79
CA LYS A 305 -42.66 5.93 18.36
C LYS A 305 -42.58 4.61 17.57
N ASN A 306 -42.32 4.69 16.26
CA ASN A 306 -42.23 3.55 15.36
C ASN A 306 -40.79 3.08 15.11
N ALA A 307 -39.77 3.84 15.54
CA ALA A 307 -38.36 3.56 15.27
C ALA A 307 -37.94 2.12 15.63
N VAL A 308 -38.26 1.67 16.85
CA VAL A 308 -37.95 0.30 17.31
C VAL A 308 -38.65 -0.75 16.45
N ALA A 309 -39.90 -0.51 16.07
CA ALA A 309 -40.65 -1.42 15.21
C ALA A 309 -40.09 -1.46 13.79
N PHE A 310 -39.67 -0.32 13.25
CA PHE A 310 -39.09 -0.20 11.91
C PHE A 310 -37.78 -0.98 11.79
N GLU A 311 -36.91 -0.86 12.80
CA GLU A 311 -35.67 -1.62 12.84
C GLU A 311 -35.91 -3.11 13.01
N LYS A 312 -36.82 -3.49 13.91
CA LYS A 312 -37.20 -4.89 14.06
C LYS A 312 -37.74 -5.47 12.76
N MET A 313 -38.62 -4.74 12.07
CA MET A 313 -39.20 -5.14 10.78
C MET A 313 -38.12 -5.46 9.75
N TYR A 314 -37.07 -4.64 9.66
CA TYR A 314 -35.97 -4.89 8.74
C TYR A 314 -35.34 -6.28 8.95
N TYR A 315 -34.97 -6.62 10.19
CA TYR A 315 -34.33 -7.91 10.48
C TYR A 315 -35.29 -9.10 10.48
N SER A 316 -36.54 -8.91 10.97
CA SER A 316 -37.48 -10.02 11.16
C SER A 316 -38.37 -10.32 9.96
N ILE A 317 -38.51 -9.36 9.03
CA ILE A 317 -39.39 -9.50 7.87
C ILE A 317 -38.61 -9.22 6.59
N TYR A 318 -38.01 -8.04 6.47
CA TYR A 318 -37.43 -7.57 5.21
C TYR A 318 -36.24 -8.42 4.76
N VAL A 319 -35.27 -8.68 5.64
CA VAL A 319 -34.09 -9.50 5.35
C VAL A 319 -34.47 -10.95 4.99
N PRO A 320 -35.25 -11.70 5.80
CA PRO A 320 -35.70 -13.05 5.45
C PRO A 320 -36.43 -13.13 4.11
N ALA A 321 -37.22 -12.10 3.77
CA ALA A 321 -37.96 -12.04 2.52
C ALA A 321 -37.05 -11.86 1.30
N MET A 322 -35.91 -11.17 1.45
CA MET A 322 -34.95 -10.92 0.37
C MET A 322 -33.92 -12.04 0.19
N VAL A 323 -33.45 -12.68 1.27
CA VAL A 323 -32.38 -13.70 1.19
C VAL A 323 -32.77 -14.93 0.37
N VAL A 324 -34.07 -15.16 0.17
CA VAL A 324 -34.60 -16.27 -0.63
C VAL A 324 -34.78 -15.91 -2.11
N GLN A 325 -34.47 -14.67 -2.52
CA GLN A 325 -34.68 -14.19 -3.88
C GLN A 325 -33.46 -14.46 -4.75
N ASP A 326 -33.71 -14.83 -6.00
CA ASP A 326 -32.67 -14.94 -7.01
C ASP A 326 -31.94 -13.60 -7.18
N GLY A 327 -30.61 -13.66 -7.26
CA GLY A 327 -29.78 -12.49 -7.50
C GLY A 327 -29.63 -11.54 -6.32
N TYR A 328 -30.20 -11.81 -5.14
CA TYR A 328 -29.99 -10.99 -3.95
C TYR A 328 -28.51 -11.06 -3.51
N LEU A 329 -27.89 -9.88 -3.33
CA LEU A 329 -26.48 -9.78 -2.93
C LEU A 329 -26.33 -9.32 -1.49
N SER A 330 -27.04 -8.25 -1.10
CA SER A 330 -26.94 -7.69 0.25
C SER A 330 -28.05 -6.68 0.54
N SER A 331 -28.18 -6.31 1.81
CA SER A 331 -28.96 -5.16 2.25
C SER A 331 -28.35 -4.50 3.49
N LYS A 332 -28.66 -3.21 3.69
CA LYS A 332 -28.28 -2.44 4.88
C LYS A 332 -29.46 -1.62 5.37
N LEU A 333 -29.61 -1.52 6.69
CA LEU A 333 -30.45 -0.52 7.34
C LEU A 333 -29.55 0.54 7.93
N LEU A 334 -29.74 1.79 7.51
CA LEU A 334 -29.03 2.96 7.99
C LEU A 334 -29.99 3.84 8.78
N ARG A 335 -29.53 4.32 9.92
CA ARG A 335 -30.21 5.34 10.72
C ARG A 335 -29.44 6.64 10.57
N LEU A 336 -30.15 7.76 10.39
CA LEU A 336 -29.52 9.08 10.35
C LEU A 336 -28.80 9.36 11.67
N PHE A 337 -27.65 10.03 11.59
CA PHE A 337 -26.92 10.49 12.77
C PHE A 337 -27.76 11.44 13.63
N SER A 338 -27.37 11.59 14.89
CA SER A 338 -27.96 12.59 15.77
C SER A 338 -27.71 14.00 15.21
N ASN A 339 -28.56 14.95 15.59
CA ASN A 339 -28.42 16.35 15.15
C ASN A 339 -27.06 16.95 15.52
N ASP A 340 -26.46 16.54 16.65
CA ASP A 340 -25.17 17.07 17.10
C ASP A 340 -24.03 16.56 16.22
N LEU A 341 -23.98 15.25 15.95
CA LEU A 341 -22.97 14.66 15.06
C LEU A 341 -23.13 15.15 13.62
N ALA A 342 -24.37 15.28 13.13
CA ALA A 342 -24.64 15.83 11.81
C ALA A 342 -24.11 17.27 11.66
N LYS A 343 -24.24 18.11 12.69
CA LYS A 343 -23.67 19.48 12.69
C LYS A 343 -22.15 19.47 12.74
N GLU A 344 -21.56 18.60 13.56
CA GLU A 344 -20.11 18.47 13.71
C GLU A 344 -19.42 18.20 12.36
N ILE A 345 -19.97 17.28 11.57
CA ILE A 345 -19.44 16.93 10.25
C ILE A 345 -20.02 17.78 9.11
N GLN A 346 -20.84 18.79 9.42
CA GLN A 346 -21.50 19.67 8.44
C GLN A 346 -22.35 18.90 7.41
N ALA A 347 -23.03 17.84 7.85
CA ALA A 347 -23.90 17.03 6.98
C ALA A 347 -25.10 17.83 6.47
N GLU A 348 -25.55 17.51 5.25
CA GLU A 348 -26.74 18.11 4.66
C GLU A 348 -27.99 17.79 5.51
N PRO A 349 -28.81 18.78 5.89
CA PRO A 349 -30.03 18.53 6.64
C PRO A 349 -31.05 17.69 5.85
N THR A 350 -31.66 16.71 6.52
CA THR A 350 -32.73 15.90 5.94
C THR A 350 -33.76 15.50 6.99
N ALA A 351 -35.02 15.36 6.57
CA ALA A 351 -36.09 14.80 7.41
C ALA A 351 -36.16 13.26 7.35
N PHE A 352 -35.50 12.64 6.37
CA PHE A 352 -35.47 11.20 6.21
C PHE A 352 -34.46 10.61 7.20
N ASN A 353 -34.98 9.99 8.26
CA ASN A 353 -34.20 9.53 9.39
C ASN A 353 -33.80 8.05 9.32
N TYR A 354 -34.26 7.34 8.29
CA TYR A 354 -33.85 5.97 7.98
C TYR A 354 -33.62 5.79 6.48
N GLN A 355 -32.72 4.88 6.12
CA GLN A 355 -32.55 4.38 4.76
C GLN A 355 -32.41 2.86 4.76
N ILE A 356 -33.12 2.18 3.85
CA ILE A 356 -32.86 0.78 3.52
C ILE A 356 -32.15 0.75 2.16
N GLN A 357 -30.96 0.15 2.11
CA GLN A 357 -30.25 -0.15 0.86
C GLN A 357 -30.40 -1.64 0.55
N ILE A 358 -30.72 -1.99 -0.69
CA ILE A 358 -30.76 -3.38 -1.16
C ILE A 358 -29.95 -3.50 -2.45
N SER A 359 -29.28 -4.62 -2.65
CA SER A 359 -28.45 -4.88 -3.83
C SER A 359 -28.81 -6.21 -4.47
N PHE A 360 -28.94 -6.19 -5.80
CA PHE A 360 -29.18 -7.37 -6.64
C PHE A 360 -28.14 -7.42 -7.76
N ASP A 361 -27.87 -8.61 -8.28
CA ASP A 361 -27.00 -8.81 -9.45
C ASP A 361 -27.50 -8.05 -10.70
N THR A 362 -28.82 -7.93 -10.86
CA THR A 362 -29.49 -7.37 -12.03
C THR A 362 -30.81 -6.69 -11.64
N GLU A 363 -31.23 -5.68 -12.42
CA GLU A 363 -32.53 -5.03 -12.23
C GLU A 363 -33.70 -5.96 -12.56
N GLU A 364 -33.50 -6.92 -13.46
CA GLU A 364 -34.48 -7.96 -13.79
C GLU A 364 -34.82 -8.81 -12.56
N ASN A 365 -33.82 -9.27 -11.82
CA ASN A 365 -34.04 -10.04 -10.60
C ASN A 365 -34.66 -9.18 -9.47
N ARG A 366 -34.26 -7.91 -9.34
CA ARG A 366 -34.91 -6.99 -8.41
C ARG A 366 -36.39 -6.74 -8.74
N ARG A 367 -36.78 -6.75 -10.02
CA ARG A 367 -38.20 -6.68 -10.44
C ARG A 367 -38.98 -7.93 -10.09
N LYS A 368 -38.37 -9.12 -10.23
CA LYS A 368 -38.98 -10.37 -9.76
C LYS A 368 -39.23 -10.33 -8.26
N TRP A 369 -38.28 -9.82 -7.48
CA TRP A 369 -38.47 -9.58 -6.05
C TRP A 369 -39.73 -8.74 -5.78
N VAL A 370 -39.93 -7.60 -6.45
CA VAL A 370 -41.13 -6.77 -6.26
C VAL A 370 -42.43 -7.49 -6.59
N ALA A 371 -42.41 -8.36 -7.60
CA ALA A 371 -43.57 -9.15 -8.00
C ALA A 371 -43.85 -10.35 -7.06
N SER A 372 -42.93 -10.69 -6.16
CA SER A 372 -43.04 -11.85 -5.27
C SER A 372 -44.07 -11.67 -4.14
N GLU A 373 -44.63 -12.77 -3.64
CA GLU A 373 -45.51 -12.78 -2.47
C GLU A 373 -44.79 -12.25 -1.22
N GLN A 374 -43.50 -12.54 -1.09
CA GLN A 374 -42.66 -12.09 0.02
C GLN A 374 -42.55 -10.55 0.04
N HIS A 375 -42.43 -9.90 -1.11
CA HIS A 375 -42.43 -8.44 -1.19
C HIS A 375 -43.80 -7.84 -0.86
N GLN A 376 -44.90 -8.49 -1.27
CA GLN A 376 -46.25 -8.05 -0.90
C GLN A 376 -46.50 -8.09 0.62
N ILE A 377 -45.66 -8.79 1.38
CA ILE A 377 -45.65 -8.76 2.86
C ILE A 377 -44.64 -7.74 3.39
N ALA A 378 -43.41 -7.77 2.88
CA ALA A 378 -42.31 -6.96 3.40
C ALA A 378 -42.49 -5.46 3.16
N TRP A 379 -42.95 -5.07 1.97
CA TRP A 379 -43.10 -3.65 1.63
C TRP A 379 -44.19 -2.94 2.44
N PRO A 380 -45.40 -3.49 2.63
CA PRO A 380 -46.38 -2.90 3.54
C PRO A 380 -45.91 -2.84 5.00
N ALA A 381 -45.15 -3.84 5.47
CA ALA A 381 -44.58 -3.83 6.82
C ALA A 381 -43.59 -2.66 7.03
N ALA A 382 -42.81 -2.33 6.01
CA ALA A 382 -41.90 -1.17 6.04
C ALA A 382 -42.64 0.16 5.86
N SER A 383 -43.35 0.30 4.74
CA SER A 383 -44.02 1.56 4.37
C SER A 383 -45.12 1.96 5.34
N GLY A 384 -45.82 1.01 5.96
CA GLY A 384 -46.86 1.28 6.96
C GLY A 384 -46.34 1.84 8.29
N LEU A 385 -45.03 1.71 8.56
CA LEU A 385 -44.38 2.30 9.74
C LEU A 385 -43.79 3.69 9.47
N ALA A 386 -43.71 4.09 8.20
CA ALA A 386 -43.17 5.37 7.75
C ALA A 386 -44.29 6.37 7.41
N LYS A 387 -44.03 7.65 7.67
CA LYS A 387 -44.90 8.77 7.30
C LYS A 387 -44.72 9.14 5.83
N GLU A 388 -43.49 9.06 5.35
CA GLU A 388 -43.09 9.42 3.99
C GLU A 388 -41.93 8.52 3.58
N PHE A 389 -41.82 8.21 2.29
CA PHE A 389 -40.71 7.49 1.72
C PHE A 389 -40.43 7.93 0.28
N LYS A 390 -39.18 7.76 -0.16
CA LYS A 390 -38.73 7.96 -1.54
C LYS A 390 -37.61 6.97 -1.86
N TRP A 391 -37.31 6.74 -3.13
CA TRP A 391 -36.22 5.84 -3.51
C TRP A 391 -35.54 6.23 -4.81
N ARG A 392 -34.31 5.73 -4.98
CA ARG A 392 -33.48 5.88 -6.19
C ARG A 392 -32.73 4.58 -6.48
N GLY A 393 -32.62 4.23 -7.75
CA GLY A 393 -31.82 3.10 -8.22
C GLY A 393 -30.48 3.57 -8.78
N TYR A 394 -29.45 2.75 -8.59
CA TYR A 394 -28.10 3.01 -9.05
C TYR A 394 -27.45 1.74 -9.59
N ASP A 395 -26.61 1.91 -10.61
CA ASP A 395 -25.66 0.89 -11.04
C ASP A 395 -24.44 0.89 -10.10
N VAL A 396 -24.03 -0.30 -9.67
CA VAL A 396 -22.80 -0.48 -8.90
C VAL A 396 -21.64 -0.63 -9.88
N MET A 397 -20.86 0.45 -10.03
CA MET A 397 -19.70 0.53 -10.94
C MET A 397 -18.36 0.25 -10.24
N GLY A 398 -18.39 -0.09 -8.94
CA GLY A 398 -17.23 -0.49 -8.15
C GLY A 398 -17.59 -0.65 -6.67
N ASP A 399 -16.81 -1.45 -5.95
CA ASP A 399 -16.93 -1.69 -4.51
C ASP A 399 -15.59 -2.12 -3.90
N ASP A 400 -15.28 -1.63 -2.70
CA ASP A 400 -14.16 -2.09 -1.86
C ASP A 400 -14.76 -2.71 -0.58
N VAL A 401 -15.23 -3.95 -0.68
CA VAL A 401 -15.81 -4.66 0.48
C VAL A 401 -14.68 -5.31 1.27
N ARG A 402 -14.15 -4.58 2.25
CA ARG A 402 -13.26 -5.15 3.27
C ARG A 402 -14.09 -5.98 4.24
N LYS A 403 -13.70 -7.24 4.46
CA LYS A 403 -14.29 -8.04 5.54
C LYS A 403 -13.88 -7.41 6.87
N PRO A 404 -14.83 -7.15 7.79
CA PRO A 404 -14.54 -6.51 9.07
C PRO A 404 -13.65 -7.36 9.97
#